data_AF-A0AAN5CD18-F1
#
_entry.id   AF-A0AAN5CD18-F1
#
_cell.length_a   1.000
_cell.length_b   1.000
_cell.length_c   1.000
_cell.angle_alpha   90.00
_cell.angle_beta   90.00
_cell.angle_gamma   90.00
#
_symmetry.space_group_name_H-M   'P 1'
#
loop_
_entity.id
_entity.type
_entity.pdbx_description
1 polymer ?
#
loop_
_entity_poly.entity_id
_entity_poly.type
_entity_poly.pdbx_seq_one_letter_code
_entity_poly.pdbx_strand_id
1 'polypeptide(L)'
;MEKKANNPSVIKLCCWMIRNVMAGTEDQRQEVINNGLLTKIVKVMQTGDSDCQEQCCRALYILVEWGAKAQILLLSDEDPMPALSVVLTHTNHEIIYRALGVIYKLLSTVNGNQLDTLKEEAEKSGVVGHLKKLREITNEKV
;
A
#
# COMPACT_ATOMS: atom_id res chain seq x y z
N MET A 1 12.32 3.93 27.94
CA MET A 1 12.87 4.84 26.92
C MET A 1 13.28 4.00 25.72
N GLU A 2 12.39 3.80 24.75
CA GLU A 2 12.75 3.15 23.49
C GLU A 2 13.65 4.09 22.69
N LYS A 3 14.89 3.67 22.41
CA LYS A 3 15.69 4.32 21.37
C LYS A 3 14.98 4.05 20.05
N LYS A 4 14.21 5.04 19.55
CA LYS A 4 13.69 4.99 18.18
C LYS A 4 14.88 4.80 17.24
N ALA A 5 14.93 3.66 16.57
CA ALA A 5 15.83 3.46 15.45
C ALA A 5 15.36 4.35 14.31
N ASN A 6 15.72 5.63 14.35
CA ASN A 6 15.38 6.61 13.32
C ASN A 6 16.48 6.69 12.26
N ASN A 7 17.26 5.61 12.09
CA ASN A 7 18.27 5.53 11.06
C ASN A 7 17.59 5.08 9.76
N PRO A 8 17.56 5.92 8.70
CA PRO A 8 16.91 5.60 7.44
C PRO A 8 17.39 4.27 6.83
N SER A 9 18.69 3.96 6.94
CA SER A 9 19.24 2.70 6.44
C SER A 9 18.68 1.48 7.16
N VAL A 10 18.43 1.59 8.47
CA VAL A 10 17.81 0.51 9.25
C VAL A 10 16.34 0.36 8.85
N ILE A 11 15.61 1.45 8.70
CA ILE A 11 14.20 1.41 8.28
C ILE A 11 14.07 0.77 6.89
N LYS A 12 14.94 1.13 5.95
CA LYS A 12 14.97 0.52 4.60
C LYS A 12 15.21 -0.98 4.66
N LEU A 13 16.17 -1.43 5.46
CA LEU A 13 16.44 -2.87 5.67
C LEU A 13 15.24 -3.58 6.30
N CYS A 14 14.58 -2.96 7.29
CA CYS A 14 13.37 -3.50 7.89
C CYS A 14 12.24 -3.63 6.87
N CYS A 15 11.98 -2.61 6.04
CA CYS A 15 10.94 -2.65 5.01
C CYS A 15 11.21 -3.76 3.99
N TRP A 16 12.46 -3.88 3.54
CA TRP A 16 12.90 -4.95 2.64
C TRP A 16 12.71 -6.34 3.26
N MET A 17 13.08 -6.52 4.53
CA MET A 17 12.93 -7.77 5.26
C MET A 17 11.45 -8.16 5.41
N ILE A 18 10.61 -7.23 5.85
CA ILE A 18 9.17 -7.45 6.03
C ILE A 18 8.52 -7.84 4.69
N ARG A 19 8.87 -7.15 3.60
CA ARG A 19 8.40 -7.49 2.25
C ARG A 19 8.73 -8.92 1.87
N ASN A 20 9.90 -9.43 2.24
CA ASN A 20 10.29 -10.81 1.95
C ASN A 20 9.55 -11.82 2.82
N VAL A 21 9.25 -11.49 4.09
CA VAL A 21 8.39 -12.33 4.93
C VAL A 21 6.98 -12.43 4.34
N MET A 22 6.41 -11.29 3.90
CA MET A 22 5.08 -11.28 3.27
C MET A 22 5.02 -12.06 1.95
N ALA A 23 6.14 -12.18 1.24
CA ALA A 23 6.25 -12.96 0.00
C ALA A 23 6.22 -14.48 0.21
N GLY A 24 6.27 -14.96 1.47
CA GLY A 24 6.23 -16.38 1.79
C GLY A 24 4.80 -16.93 1.91
N THR A 25 4.52 -17.70 2.96
CA THR A 25 3.22 -18.37 3.15
C THR A 25 2.12 -17.40 3.61
N GLU A 26 0.87 -17.84 3.50
CA GLU A 26 -0.27 -17.07 4.03
C GLU A 26 -0.16 -16.84 5.54
N ASP A 27 0.31 -17.85 6.30
CA ASP A 27 0.56 -17.73 7.74
C ASP A 27 1.62 -16.67 8.06
N GLN A 28 2.67 -16.57 7.24
CA GLN A 28 3.70 -15.54 7.41
C GLN A 28 3.13 -14.13 7.17
N ARG A 29 2.23 -13.97 6.18
CA ARG A 29 1.48 -12.71 6.02
C ARG A 29 0.60 -12.43 7.22
N GLN A 30 -0.11 -13.44 7.71
CA GLN A 30 -0.98 -13.28 8.88
C GLN A 30 -0.18 -12.85 10.11
N GLU A 31 1.01 -13.41 10.31
CA GLU A 31 1.86 -13.06 11.45
C GLU A 31 2.36 -11.60 11.38
N VAL A 32 2.66 -11.09 10.18
CA VAL A 32 2.97 -9.67 9.98
C VAL A 32 1.80 -8.78 10.41
N ILE A 33 0.57 -9.18 10.08
CA ILE A 33 -0.65 -8.45 10.47
C ILE A 33 -0.87 -8.55 11.99
N ASN A 34 -0.77 -9.75 12.57
CA ASN A 34 -0.96 -10.01 14.00
C ASN A 34 0.01 -9.19 14.87
N ASN A 35 1.23 -8.94 14.38
CA ASN A 35 2.23 -8.12 15.07
C ASN A 35 2.04 -6.60 14.84
N GLY A 36 0.93 -6.16 14.24
CA GLY A 36 0.62 -4.75 13.98
C GLY A 36 1.61 -4.10 13.01
N LEU A 37 2.27 -4.88 12.16
CA LEU A 37 3.22 -4.34 11.18
C LEU A 37 2.51 -3.77 9.96
N LEU A 38 1.26 -4.18 9.68
CA LEU A 38 0.48 -3.66 8.56
C LEU A 38 0.28 -2.14 8.68
N THR A 39 -0.16 -1.64 9.83
CA THR A 39 -0.25 -0.21 10.15
C THR A 39 1.07 0.51 9.92
N LYS A 40 2.19 -0.10 10.32
CA LYS A 40 3.53 0.49 10.14
C LYS A 40 3.93 0.56 8.67
N ILE A 41 3.60 -0.46 7.88
CA ILE A 41 3.85 -0.48 6.44
C ILE A 41 3.08 0.65 5.76
N VAL A 42 1.78 0.80 6.05
CA VAL A 42 0.95 1.88 5.47
C VAL A 42 1.52 3.26 5.83
N LYS A 43 1.88 3.46 7.10
CA LYS A 43 2.47 4.72 7.56
C LYS A 43 3.81 5.04 6.90
N VAL A 44 4.71 4.06 6.80
CA VAL A 44 6.01 4.24 6.13
C VAL A 44 5.83 4.47 4.63
N MET A 45 4.84 3.83 4.00
CA MET A 45 4.51 4.10 2.61
C MET A 45 4.03 5.55 2.39
N GLN A 46 3.42 6.18 3.38
CA GLN A 46 2.98 7.57 3.29
C GLN A 46 4.10 8.58 3.57
N THR A 47 4.96 8.33 4.57
CA THR A 47 5.91 9.34 5.07
C THR A 47 7.39 8.99 4.88
N GLY A 48 7.70 7.77 4.44
CA GLY A 48 9.06 7.29 4.24
C GLY A 48 9.72 7.87 3.00
N ASP A 49 11.03 7.62 2.84
CA ASP A 49 11.76 7.94 1.62
C ASP A 49 11.33 7.05 0.44
N SER A 50 11.72 7.43 -0.77
CA SER A 50 11.34 6.74 -2.01
C SER A 50 11.63 5.22 -1.95
N ASP A 51 12.80 4.81 -1.48
CA ASP A 51 13.14 3.39 -1.33
C ASP A 51 12.21 2.65 -0.37
N CYS A 52 11.91 3.24 0.78
CA CYS A 52 10.99 2.65 1.76
C CYS A 52 9.57 2.57 1.18
N GLN A 53 9.10 3.61 0.49
CA GLN A 53 7.81 3.63 -0.18
C GLN A 53 7.72 2.50 -1.22
N GLU A 54 8.77 2.27 -2.00
CA GLU A 54 8.80 1.17 -2.97
C GLU A 54 8.66 -0.20 -2.29
N GLN A 55 9.41 -0.44 -1.20
CA GLN A 55 9.34 -1.72 -0.48
C GLN A 55 7.97 -1.92 0.18
N CYS A 56 7.40 -0.89 0.79
CA CYS A 56 6.08 -0.96 1.41
C CYS A 56 4.98 -1.16 0.37
N CYS A 57 5.02 -0.45 -0.76
CA CYS A 57 4.07 -0.64 -1.86
C CYS A 57 4.14 -2.07 -2.41
N ARG A 58 5.35 -2.62 -2.57
CA ARG A 58 5.55 -4.03 -2.96
C ARG A 58 4.95 -5.00 -1.95
N ALA A 59 5.11 -4.72 -0.65
CA ALA A 59 4.57 -5.54 0.43
C ALA A 59 3.03 -5.55 0.41
N LEU A 60 2.38 -4.39 0.22
CA LEU A 60 0.92 -4.32 0.06
C LEU A 60 0.44 -4.99 -1.22
N TYR A 61 1.17 -4.85 -2.32
CA TYR A 61 0.86 -5.55 -3.56
C TYR A 61 0.86 -7.08 -3.38
N ILE A 62 1.87 -7.61 -2.69
CA ILE A 62 1.92 -9.04 -2.32
C ILE A 62 0.70 -9.44 -1.49
N LEU A 63 0.31 -8.61 -0.52
CA LEU A 63 -0.85 -8.89 0.33
C LEU A 63 -2.14 -9.01 -0.48
N VAL A 64 -2.37 -8.10 -1.42
CA VAL A 64 -3.61 -8.13 -2.20
C VAL A 64 -3.63 -9.21 -3.28
N GLU A 65 -2.45 -9.58 -3.80
CA GLU A 65 -2.32 -10.63 -4.82
C GLU A 65 -2.40 -12.04 -4.23
N TRP A 66 -1.75 -12.28 -3.09
CA TRP A 66 -1.60 -13.63 -2.52
C TRP A 66 -2.23 -13.80 -1.13
N GLY A 67 -2.79 -12.74 -0.56
CA GLY A 67 -3.47 -12.79 0.72
C GLY A 67 -4.92 -13.27 0.59
N ALA A 68 -5.42 -13.87 1.67
CA ALA A 68 -6.82 -14.22 1.78
C ALA A 68 -7.70 -12.97 1.84
N LYS A 69 -8.98 -13.10 1.48
CA LYS A 69 -9.95 -12.00 1.54
C LYS A 69 -9.97 -11.32 2.92
N ALA A 70 -9.90 -12.09 4.01
CA ALA A 70 -9.86 -11.54 5.37
C ALA A 70 -8.66 -10.60 5.60
N GLN A 71 -7.48 -10.94 5.07
CA GLN A 71 -6.29 -10.11 5.18
C GLN A 71 -6.41 -8.80 4.38
N ILE A 72 -7.07 -8.85 3.22
CA ILE A 72 -7.35 -7.66 2.40
C ILE A 72 -8.34 -6.73 3.11
N LEU A 73 -9.34 -7.29 3.81
CA LEU A 73 -10.27 -6.49 4.62
C LEU A 73 -9.56 -5.80 5.80
N LEU A 74 -8.59 -6.48 6.43
CA LEU A 74 -7.76 -5.83 7.45
C LEU A 74 -6.94 -4.67 6.87
N LEU A 75 -6.45 -4.79 5.63
CA LEU A 75 -5.81 -3.66 4.95
C LEU A 75 -6.78 -2.50 4.68
N SER A 76 -8.05 -2.76 4.37
CA SER A 76 -9.02 -1.67 4.20
C SER A 76 -9.29 -0.91 5.49
N ASP A 77 -9.19 -1.56 6.64
CA ASP A 77 -9.41 -0.94 7.95
C ASP A 77 -8.23 -0.04 8.38
N GLU A 78 -7.08 -0.11 7.69
CA GLU A 78 -5.87 0.67 7.98
C GLU A 78 -5.79 2.00 7.22
N ASP A 79 -6.86 2.41 6.52
CA ASP A 79 -6.93 3.60 5.66
C ASP A 79 -5.70 3.74 4.71
N PRO A 80 -5.57 2.85 3.71
CA PRO A 80 -4.40 2.84 2.85
C PRO A 80 -4.42 3.96 1.78
N MET A 81 -5.55 4.67 1.61
CA MET A 81 -5.75 5.61 0.50
C MET A 81 -4.82 6.83 0.50
N PRO A 82 -4.55 7.49 1.64
CA PRO A 82 -3.57 8.57 1.71
C PRO A 82 -2.18 8.11 1.29
N ALA A 83 -1.76 6.93 1.74
CA ALA A 83 -0.46 6.37 1.42
C ALA A 83 -0.36 6.00 -0.07
N LEU A 84 -1.41 5.39 -0.64
CA LEU A 84 -1.48 5.07 -2.07
C LEU A 84 -1.47 6.35 -2.92
N SER A 85 -2.12 7.42 -2.48
CA SER A 85 -2.10 8.71 -3.17
C SER A 85 -0.69 9.27 -3.34
N VAL A 86 0.14 9.18 -2.29
CA VAL A 86 1.56 9.59 -2.34
C VAL A 86 2.31 8.76 -3.38
N VAL A 87 2.16 7.42 -3.33
CA VAL A 87 2.87 6.50 -4.23
C VAL A 87 2.47 6.66 -5.70
N LEU A 88 1.23 7.07 -6.00
CA LEU A 88 0.80 7.35 -7.37
C LEU A 88 1.54 8.54 -8.03
N THR A 89 2.24 9.36 -7.25
CA THR A 89 3.07 10.47 -7.77
C THR A 89 4.52 10.07 -8.03
N HIS A 90 4.89 8.81 -7.78
CA HIS A 90 6.25 8.32 -7.96
C HIS A 90 6.67 8.32 -9.43
N THR A 91 7.96 8.52 -9.71
CA THR A 91 8.51 8.44 -11.08
C THR A 91 8.66 7.01 -11.59
N ASN A 92 8.53 6.01 -10.72
CA ASN A 92 8.76 4.61 -11.05
C ASN A 92 7.45 3.97 -11.48
N HIS A 93 7.34 3.66 -12.78
CA HIS A 93 6.10 3.13 -13.36
C HIS A 93 5.73 1.75 -12.79
N GLU A 94 6.70 0.93 -12.39
CA GLU A 94 6.45 -0.38 -11.77
C GLU A 94 5.75 -0.22 -10.41
N ILE A 95 6.12 0.83 -9.67
CA ILE A 95 5.54 1.14 -8.36
C ILE A 95 4.15 1.75 -8.52
N ILE A 96 3.96 2.65 -9.49
CA ILE A 96 2.63 3.16 -9.84
C ILE A 96 1.71 2.00 -10.22
N TYR A 97 2.16 1.08 -11.09
CA TYR A 97 1.38 -0.08 -11.51
C TYR A 97 0.96 -0.95 -10.31
N ARG A 98 1.88 -1.21 -9.37
CA ARG A 98 1.57 -1.94 -8.14
C ARG A 98 0.56 -1.20 -7.26
N ALA A 99 0.69 0.10 -7.09
CA ALA A 99 -0.27 0.90 -6.33
C ALA A 99 -1.67 0.85 -6.97
N LEU A 100 -1.77 0.92 -8.30
CA LEU A 100 -3.02 0.74 -9.03
C LEU A 100 -3.62 -0.65 -8.80
N GLY A 101 -2.80 -1.69 -8.81
CA GLY A 101 -3.23 -3.05 -8.49
C GLY A 101 -3.80 -3.18 -7.08
N VAL A 102 -3.16 -2.55 -6.09
CA VAL A 102 -3.67 -2.49 -4.71
C VAL A 102 -5.02 -1.80 -4.64
N ILE A 103 -5.16 -0.63 -5.28
CA ILE A 103 -6.42 0.12 -5.31
C ILE A 103 -7.54 -0.72 -5.94
N TYR A 104 -7.28 -1.32 -7.10
CA TYR A 104 -8.23 -2.16 -7.81
C TYR A 104 -8.68 -3.35 -6.97
N LYS A 105 -7.73 -4.05 -6.35
CA LYS A 105 -8.02 -5.24 -5.57
C LYS A 105 -8.76 -4.92 -4.28
N LEU A 106 -8.44 -3.81 -3.61
CA LEU A 106 -9.21 -3.32 -2.46
C LEU A 106 -10.66 -3.04 -2.85
N LEU A 107 -10.88 -2.20 -3.86
CA LEU A 107 -12.22 -1.80 -4.32
C LEU A 107 -13.06 -2.97 -4.84
N SER A 108 -12.44 -4.01 -5.40
CA SER A 108 -13.15 -5.21 -5.86
C SER A 108 -13.43 -6.23 -4.75
N THR A 109 -12.75 -6.13 -3.62
CA THR A 109 -12.89 -7.07 -2.50
C THR A 109 -13.88 -6.59 -1.44
N VAL A 110 -13.90 -5.27 -1.17
CA VAL A 110 -14.82 -4.65 -0.21
C VAL A 110 -16.22 -4.49 -0.79
N ASN A 111 -17.25 -4.47 0.06
CA ASN A 111 -18.63 -4.32 -0.35
C ASN A 111 -19.46 -3.54 0.70
N GLY A 112 -20.66 -3.10 0.30
CA GLY A 112 -21.57 -2.35 1.16
C GLY A 112 -20.92 -1.09 1.74
N ASN A 113 -21.17 -0.84 3.02
CA ASN A 113 -20.71 0.38 3.71
C ASN A 113 -19.18 0.56 3.64
N GLN A 114 -18.39 -0.51 3.71
CA GLN A 114 -16.92 -0.42 3.62
C GLN A 114 -16.46 0.11 2.26
N LEU A 115 -17.16 -0.27 1.17
CA LEU A 115 -16.85 0.25 -0.15
C LEU A 115 -17.14 1.76 -0.26
N ASP A 116 -18.22 2.22 0.35
CA ASP A 116 -18.59 3.63 0.33
C ASP A 116 -17.59 4.47 1.15
N THR A 117 -17.17 3.98 2.31
CA THR A 117 -16.09 4.60 3.11
C THR A 117 -14.79 4.69 2.32
N LEU A 118 -14.36 3.58 1.69
CA LEU A 118 -13.10 3.54 0.95
C LEU A 118 -13.11 4.46 -0.28
N LYS A 119 -14.27 4.64 -0.93
CA LYS A 119 -14.45 5.60 -2.03
C LYS A 119 -14.36 7.03 -1.53
N GLU A 120 -15.02 7.35 -0.42
CA GLU A 120 -14.97 8.68 0.19
C GLU A 120 -13.53 9.04 0.61
N GLU A 121 -12.80 8.08 1.18
CA GLU A 121 -11.37 8.23 1.50
C GLU A 121 -10.50 8.42 0.25
N ALA A 122 -10.77 7.68 -0.82
CA ALA A 122 -10.04 7.84 -2.09
C ALA A 122 -10.25 9.23 -2.70
N GLU A 123 -11.45 9.81 -2.56
CA GLU A 123 -11.74 11.20 -2.98
C GLU A 123 -10.98 12.21 -2.11
N LYS A 124 -11.06 12.09 -0.78
CA LYS A 124 -10.38 12.98 0.17
C LYS A 124 -8.86 12.93 0.04
N SER A 125 -8.31 11.75 -0.23
CA SER A 125 -6.87 11.51 -0.36
C SER A 125 -6.29 12.02 -1.68
N GLY A 126 -7.13 12.41 -2.65
CA GLY A 126 -6.69 12.85 -3.98
C GLY A 126 -6.31 11.72 -4.94
N VAL A 127 -6.52 10.45 -4.57
CA VAL A 127 -6.28 9.27 -5.42
C VAL A 127 -7.03 9.42 -6.74
N VAL A 128 -8.30 9.81 -6.68
CA VAL A 128 -9.14 10.01 -7.87
C VAL A 128 -8.54 11.05 -8.83
N GLY A 129 -7.92 12.11 -8.30
CA GLY A 129 -7.24 13.13 -9.09
C GLY A 129 -6.01 12.57 -9.81
N HIS A 130 -5.19 11.78 -9.12
CA HIS A 130 -4.03 11.12 -9.72
C HIS A 130 -4.43 10.11 -10.82
N LEU A 131 -5.48 9.33 -10.59
CA LEU A 131 -6.00 8.38 -11.58
C LEU A 131 -6.45 9.07 -12.88
N LYS A 132 -7.12 10.23 -12.78
CA LYS A 132 -7.54 11.02 -13.94
C LYS A 132 -6.34 11.51 -14.76
N LYS A 133 -5.31 12.04 -14.10
CA LYS A 133 -4.06 12.49 -14.74
C LYS A 133 -3.34 11.34 -15.45
N LEU A 134 -3.22 10.18 -14.80
CA LEU A 134 -2.58 9.00 -15.39
C LEU A 134 -3.30 8.52 -16.66
N ARG A 135 -4.65 8.58 -16.65
CA ARG A 135 -5.46 8.25 -17.83
C ARG A 135 -5.21 9.22 -18.99
N GLU A 136 -5.14 10.53 -18.72
CA GLU A 136 -4.84 11.55 -19.75
C GLU A 136 -3.48 11.29 -20.40
N ILE A 137 -2.43 11.08 -19.60
CA ILE A 137 -1.08 10.76 -20.09
C ILE A 137 -1.06 9.48 -20.94
N THR A 138 -1.87 8.48 -20.59
CA THR A 138 -1.94 7.22 -21.33
C THR A 138 -2.65 7.40 -22.67
N ASN A 139 -3.74 8.18 -22.69
CA ASN A 139 -4.49 8.45 -23.91
C ASN A 139 -3.74 9.35 -24.90
N GLU A 140 -2.88 10.24 -24.44
CA GLU A 140 -2.04 11.09 -25.31
C GLU A 140 -0.88 10.33 -25.98
N LYS A 141 -0.54 9.14 -25.49
CA LYS A 141 0.54 8.28 -26.02
C LYS A 141 0.05 7.22 -27.00
N VAL A 142 -1.23 7.27 -27.40
CA VAL A 142 -1.88 6.35 -28.35
C VAL A 142 -2.23 7.10 -29.63
#